data_AF-A0A1I3EDR1-F1
#
_entry.id   AF-A0A1I3EDR1-F1
#
_cell.length_a   1.000
_cell.length_b   1.000
_cell.length_c   1.000
_cell.angle_alpha   90.00
_cell.angle_beta   90.00
_cell.angle_gamma   90.00
#
_symmetry.space_group_name_H-M   'P 1'
#
loop_
_entity.id
_entity.type
_entity.pdbx_description
1 polymer ?
#
loop_
_entity_poly.entity_id
_entity_poly.type
_entity_poly.pdbx_seq_one_letter_code
_entity_poly.pdbx_strand_id
1 'polypeptide(L)'
;MNTSIPMQIRKVKDDMGSPLPTPPISTSVVWYAKGKVESENQQAAIVTKIEAPGRVTLTILPPRGMPIHKQGVYYKDDPIMQGTSPLSVKQQCGVWAYPDGKSPAKAHYVYHERLLARRHQDLLDEQQRQAEAAQKRKELESGGQSPSSPPPTA
;
A
#
# COMPACT_ATOMS: atom_id res chain seq x y z
N MET A 1 4.03 15.09 7.27
CA MET A 1 3.50 14.73 8.60
C MET A 1 4.01 13.33 8.95
N ASN A 2 4.86 13.17 9.97
CA ASN A 2 5.32 11.85 10.41
C ASN A 2 4.25 11.22 11.32
N THR A 3 3.55 10.20 10.84
CA THR A 3 2.59 9.41 11.62
C THR A 3 3.32 8.56 12.67
N SER A 4 2.84 8.59 13.92
CA SER A 4 3.39 7.76 15.01
C SER A 4 3.19 6.26 14.73
N ILE A 5 4.07 5.41 15.27
CA ILE A 5 4.00 3.94 15.08
C ILE A 5 2.63 3.35 15.47
N PRO A 6 2.01 3.73 16.60
CA PRO A 6 0.68 3.24 16.94
C PRO A 6 -0.38 3.59 15.88
N MET A 7 -0.30 4.77 15.27
CA MET A 7 -1.20 5.13 14.16
C MET A 7 -0.93 4.29 12.92
N GLN A 8 0.33 3.99 12.62
CA GLN A 8 0.69 3.12 11.49
C GLN A 8 0.19 1.69 11.70
N ILE A 9 0.28 1.14 12.92
CA ILE A 9 -0.25 -0.20 13.25
C ILE A 9 -1.77 -0.24 13.06
N ARG A 10 -2.50 0.78 13.56
CA ARG A 10 -3.95 0.89 13.37
C ARG A 10 -4.30 0.91 11.89
N LYS A 11 -3.62 1.76 11.11
CA LYS A 11 -3.83 1.84 9.67
C LYS A 11 -3.62 0.50 8.96
N VAL A 12 -2.53 -0.22 9.28
CA VAL A 12 -2.26 -1.54 8.67
C VAL A 12 -3.34 -2.55 9.05
N LYS A 13 -3.87 -2.52 10.27
CA LYS A 13 -5.00 -3.37 10.67
C LYS A 13 -6.28 -3.04 9.91
N ASP A 14 -6.56 -1.76 9.70
CA ASP A 14 -7.70 -1.33 8.89
C ASP A 14 -7.54 -1.82 7.44
N ASP A 15 -6.34 -1.67 6.86
CA ASP A 15 -6.00 -2.15 5.51
C ASP A 15 -6.11 -3.69 5.39
N MET A 16 -5.80 -4.45 6.47
CA MET A 16 -6.01 -5.91 6.51
C MET A 16 -7.48 -6.31 6.45
N GLY A 17 -8.39 -5.44 6.87
CA GLY A 17 -9.85 -5.66 6.75
C GLY A 17 -10.38 -5.41 5.34
N SER A 18 -9.59 -4.81 4.45
CA SER A 18 -9.99 -4.47 3.08
C SER A 18 -8.83 -4.62 2.10
N PRO A 19 -8.28 -5.84 1.92
CA PRO A 19 -7.18 -6.06 1.01
C PRO A 19 -7.62 -5.78 -0.43
N LEU A 20 -6.80 -5.03 -1.16
CA LEU A 20 -6.94 -4.84 -2.61
C LEU A 20 -6.65 -6.12 -3.41
N PRO A 21 -7.50 -6.45 -4.40
CA PRO A 21 -7.24 -7.56 -5.30
C PRO A 21 -6.05 -7.24 -6.20
N THR A 22 -5.12 -8.18 -6.34
CA THR A 22 -3.92 -8.06 -7.18
C THR A 22 -3.81 -9.29 -8.08
N PRO A 23 -4.32 -9.23 -9.31
CA PRO A 23 -4.32 -10.37 -10.21
C PRO A 23 -2.88 -10.78 -10.57
N PRO A 24 -2.61 -12.10 -10.72
CA PRO A 24 -1.29 -12.56 -11.14
C PRO A 24 -0.96 -12.13 -12.58
N ILE A 25 0.33 -12.20 -12.92
CA ILE A 25 0.81 -11.99 -14.29
C ILE A 25 0.08 -12.96 -15.24
N SER A 26 -0.20 -12.49 -16.46
CA SER A 26 -0.99 -13.14 -17.49
C SER A 26 -2.49 -13.23 -17.23
N THR A 27 -3.01 -12.60 -16.17
CA THR A 27 -4.46 -12.49 -15.96
C THR A 27 -5.08 -11.50 -16.95
N SER A 28 -6.17 -11.91 -17.59
CA SER A 28 -6.99 -11.02 -18.42
C SER A 28 -7.86 -10.12 -17.54
N VAL A 29 -7.81 -8.81 -17.81
CA VAL A 29 -8.56 -7.76 -17.12
C VAL A 29 -9.15 -6.79 -18.14
N VAL A 30 -10.01 -5.88 -17.66
CA VAL A 30 -10.52 -4.77 -18.45
C VAL A 30 -9.81 -3.50 -18.02
N TRP A 31 -9.30 -2.74 -18.98
CA TRP A 31 -8.72 -1.42 -18.77
C TRP A 31 -9.70 -0.34 -19.22
N TYR A 32 -9.76 0.74 -18.44
CA TYR A 32 -10.61 1.90 -18.70
C TYR A 32 -9.74 3.13 -18.88
N ALA A 33 -9.82 3.71 -20.08
CA ALA A 33 -9.09 4.92 -20.40
C ALA A 33 -9.54 6.09 -19.52
N LYS A 34 -8.58 6.93 -19.10
CA LYS A 34 -8.82 8.16 -18.33
C LYS A 34 -9.61 7.97 -17.02
N GLY A 35 -9.68 6.74 -16.49
CA GLY A 35 -10.43 6.43 -15.27
C GLY A 35 -11.95 6.46 -15.44
N LYS A 36 -12.47 6.51 -16.67
CA LYS A 36 -13.90 6.49 -16.95
C LYS A 36 -14.39 5.05 -17.04
N VAL A 37 -15.08 4.59 -15.99
CA VAL A 37 -15.62 3.23 -15.90
C VAL A 37 -16.95 3.13 -16.67
N GLU A 38 -16.87 3.36 -17.97
CA GLU A 38 -18.01 3.32 -18.91
C GLU A 38 -17.73 2.23 -19.96
N SER A 39 -18.77 1.52 -20.41
CA SER A 39 -18.63 0.39 -21.34
C SER A 39 -17.95 0.78 -22.67
N GLU A 40 -18.15 2.01 -23.13
CA GLU A 40 -17.55 2.56 -24.36
C GLU A 40 -16.03 2.78 -24.26
N ASN A 41 -15.48 2.83 -23.05
CA ASN A 41 -14.06 3.07 -22.78
C ASN A 41 -13.31 1.80 -22.35
N GLN A 42 -13.97 0.63 -22.41
CA GLN A 42 -13.41 -0.67 -22.04
C GLN A 42 -12.49 -1.21 -23.13
N GLN A 43 -11.30 -1.65 -22.72
CA GLN A 43 -10.39 -2.39 -23.59
C GLN A 43 -9.90 -3.65 -22.87
N ALA A 44 -9.75 -4.74 -23.60
CA ALA A 44 -9.13 -5.94 -23.08
C ALA A 44 -7.66 -5.66 -22.74
N ALA A 45 -7.19 -6.16 -21.61
CA ALA A 45 -5.81 -6.01 -21.21
C ALA A 45 -5.32 -7.27 -20.49
N ILE A 46 -4.00 -7.44 -20.48
CA ILE A 46 -3.32 -8.54 -19.80
C ILE A 46 -2.33 -7.96 -18.80
N VAL A 47 -2.34 -8.48 -17.57
CA VAL A 47 -1.37 -8.12 -16.54
C VAL A 47 0.01 -8.62 -16.93
N THR A 48 0.98 -7.72 -17.02
CA THR A 48 2.37 -8.09 -17.36
C THR A 48 3.32 -7.97 -16.17
N LYS A 49 2.98 -7.15 -15.17
CA LYS A 49 3.77 -6.99 -13.96
C LYS A 49 2.89 -6.52 -12.79
N ILE A 50 3.21 -6.99 -11.59
CA ILE A 50 2.65 -6.48 -10.34
C ILE A 50 3.60 -5.39 -9.82
N GLU A 51 3.09 -4.17 -9.62
CA GLU A 51 3.89 -3.04 -9.09
C GLU A 51 3.66 -2.87 -7.58
N ALA A 52 2.41 -2.93 -7.16
CA ALA A 52 1.98 -2.83 -5.76
C ALA A 52 0.59 -3.47 -5.61
N PRO A 53 0.06 -3.62 -4.38
CA PRO A 53 -1.32 -4.07 -4.20
C PRO A 53 -2.31 -3.22 -5.00
N GLY A 54 -3.19 -3.87 -5.77
CA GLY A 54 -4.14 -3.18 -6.64
C GLY A 54 -3.52 -2.41 -7.82
N ARG A 55 -2.20 -2.38 -7.97
CA ARG A 55 -1.50 -1.58 -8.99
C ARG A 55 -0.60 -2.45 -9.87
N VAL A 56 -0.84 -2.39 -11.18
CA VAL A 56 -0.23 -3.30 -12.15
C VAL A 56 0.26 -2.56 -13.39
N THR A 57 1.17 -3.21 -14.11
CA THR A 57 1.48 -2.91 -15.50
C THR A 57 0.62 -3.79 -16.41
N LEU A 58 0.05 -3.20 -17.45
CA LEU A 58 -0.82 -3.86 -18.41
C LEU A 58 -0.27 -3.76 -19.83
N THR A 59 -0.56 -4.79 -20.63
CA THR A 59 -0.60 -4.69 -22.09
C THR A 59 -2.06 -4.60 -22.51
N ILE A 60 -2.44 -3.46 -23.06
CA ILE A 60 -3.78 -3.16 -23.55
C ILE A 60 -3.88 -3.60 -25.01
N LEU A 61 -4.99 -4.25 -25.37
CA LEU A 61 -5.26 -4.82 -26.67
C LEU A 61 -6.41 -4.02 -27.32
N PRO A 62 -6.12 -2.88 -27.98
CA PRO A 62 -7.14 -2.10 -28.65
C PRO A 62 -7.74 -2.92 -29.81
N PRO A 63 -9.03 -2.73 -30.15
CA PRO A 63 -9.69 -3.47 -31.22
C PRO A 63 -9.07 -3.20 -32.60
N ARG A 64 -8.42 -2.04 -32.76
CA ARG A 64 -7.65 -1.66 -33.94
C ARG A 64 -6.36 -1.00 -33.47
N GLY A 65 -5.22 -1.45 -34.00
CA GLY A 65 -3.91 -0.87 -33.71
C GLY A 65 -2.97 -1.82 -32.99
N MET A 66 -1.83 -1.26 -32.57
CA MET A 66 -0.80 -2.02 -31.85
C MET A 66 -1.11 -2.10 -30.36
N PRO A 67 -0.68 -3.17 -29.67
CA PRO A 67 -0.78 -3.26 -28.22
C PRO A 67 -0.11 -2.06 -27.53
N ILE A 68 -0.72 -1.58 -26.44
CA ILE A 68 -0.23 -0.42 -25.68
C ILE A 68 0.21 -0.90 -24.31
N HIS A 69 1.44 -0.58 -23.92
CA HIS A 69 1.94 -0.85 -22.58
C HIS A 69 1.66 0.32 -21.64
N LYS A 70 1.03 0.04 -20.49
CA LYS A 70 0.73 1.04 -19.46
C LYS A 70 1.19 0.57 -18.09
N GLN A 71 1.93 1.44 -17.40
CA GLN A 71 2.40 1.24 -16.04
C GLN A 71 1.56 2.06 -15.06
N GLY A 72 1.57 1.67 -13.79
CA GLY A 72 0.87 2.37 -12.72
C GLY A 72 -0.64 2.40 -12.88
N VAL A 73 -1.23 1.32 -13.42
CA VAL A 73 -2.68 1.20 -13.55
C VAL A 73 -3.26 0.67 -12.25
N TYR A 74 -4.18 1.41 -11.64
CA TYR A 74 -4.79 1.05 -10.35
C TYR A 74 -6.12 0.34 -10.52
N TYR A 75 -6.48 -0.44 -9.51
CA TYR A 75 -7.78 -1.07 -9.41
C TYR A 75 -8.86 0.01 -9.31
N LYS A 76 -10.00 -0.20 -9.98
CA LYS A 76 -11.09 0.80 -10.05
C LYS A 76 -11.58 1.25 -8.67
N ASP A 77 -11.58 0.36 -7.67
CA ASP A 77 -12.09 0.63 -6.33
C ASP A 77 -10.95 0.90 -5.31
N ASP A 78 -9.75 1.22 -5.79
CA ASP A 78 -8.63 1.56 -4.92
C ASP A 78 -8.94 2.84 -4.09
N PRO A 79 -8.75 2.84 -2.75
CA PRO A 79 -8.97 4.02 -1.91
C PRO A 79 -8.17 5.26 -2.35
N ILE A 80 -6.96 5.07 -2.91
CA ILE A 80 -6.13 6.16 -3.43
C ILE A 80 -6.86 6.89 -4.56
N MET A 81 -7.73 6.18 -5.28
CA MET A 81 -8.53 6.73 -6.37
C MET A 81 -9.76 7.52 -5.92
N GLN A 82 -10.10 7.54 -4.62
CA GLN A 82 -11.28 8.25 -4.10
C GLN A 82 -10.99 9.67 -3.59
N GLY A 83 -9.71 10.08 -3.48
CA GLY A 83 -9.32 11.41 -3.00
C GLY A 83 -9.43 12.55 -4.03
N THR A 84 -8.95 13.75 -3.68
CA THR A 84 -8.97 14.98 -4.52
C THR A 84 -7.78 15.11 -5.48
N SER A 85 -6.67 14.41 -5.20
CA SER A 85 -5.45 14.37 -6.04
C SER A 85 -5.33 13.25 -7.13
N PRO A 86 -6.31 12.35 -7.39
CA PRO A 86 -6.15 11.23 -8.33
C PRO A 86 -6.57 11.54 -9.77
N LEU A 87 -7.08 12.73 -10.10
CA LEU A 87 -7.55 13.06 -11.45
C LEU A 87 -6.43 12.96 -12.50
N SER A 88 -5.22 13.45 -12.21
CA SER A 88 -4.09 13.39 -13.15
C SER A 88 -3.61 11.96 -13.40
N VAL A 89 -3.52 11.15 -12.34
CA VAL A 89 -3.09 9.74 -12.43
C VAL A 89 -4.14 8.91 -13.18
N LYS A 90 -5.43 9.08 -12.87
CA LYS A 90 -6.53 8.44 -13.61
C LYS A 90 -6.50 8.83 -15.10
N GLN A 91 -6.29 10.10 -15.40
CA GLN A 91 -6.25 10.60 -16.77
C GLN A 91 -5.07 10.02 -17.57
N GLN A 92 -3.92 9.80 -16.94
CA GLN A 92 -2.69 9.35 -17.62
C GLN A 92 -2.58 7.82 -17.75
N CYS A 93 -2.93 7.09 -16.69
CA CYS A 93 -2.71 5.65 -16.57
C CYS A 93 -4.00 4.82 -16.74
N GLY A 94 -5.17 5.42 -16.49
CA GLY A 94 -6.44 4.71 -16.46
C GLY A 94 -6.61 3.84 -15.21
N VAL A 95 -7.66 3.02 -15.20
CA VAL A 95 -7.94 2.05 -14.13
C VAL A 95 -8.22 0.68 -14.72
N TRP A 96 -8.09 -0.37 -13.91
CA TRP A 96 -8.41 -1.73 -14.31
C TRP A 96 -9.52 -2.34 -13.43
N ALA A 97 -10.27 -3.26 -14.00
CA ALA A 97 -11.24 -4.08 -13.29
C ALA A 97 -11.26 -5.51 -13.83
N TYR A 98 -11.90 -6.41 -13.08
CA TYR A 98 -12.23 -7.72 -13.63
C TYR A 98 -13.30 -7.58 -14.72
N PRO A 99 -13.32 -8.50 -15.71
CA PRO A 99 -14.40 -8.55 -16.68
C PRO A 99 -15.78 -8.62 -16.02
N ASP A 100 -16.79 -8.07 -16.67
CA ASP A 100 -18.15 -8.01 -16.13
C ASP A 100 -18.65 -9.39 -15.67
N GLY A 101 -19.26 -9.43 -14.49
CA GLY A 101 -19.73 -10.66 -13.84
C GLY A 101 -18.62 -11.51 -13.19
N LYS A 102 -17.33 -11.18 -13.36
CA LYS A 102 -16.24 -11.87 -12.66
C LYS A 102 -15.86 -11.14 -11.38
N SER A 103 -15.92 -11.86 -10.27
CA SER A 103 -15.36 -11.40 -9.00
C SER A 103 -13.87 -11.77 -8.90
N PRO A 104 -13.06 -11.00 -8.14
CA PRO A 104 -11.68 -11.36 -7.86
C PRO A 104 -11.63 -12.74 -7.17
N ALA A 105 -10.74 -13.62 -7.62
CA ALA A 105 -10.52 -14.88 -6.91
C ALA A 105 -9.87 -14.60 -5.54
N LYS A 106 -10.15 -15.45 -4.54
CA LYS A 106 -9.53 -15.33 -3.20
C LYS A 106 -8.00 -15.26 -3.27
N ALA A 107 -7.40 -16.02 -4.18
CA ALA A 107 -5.95 -16.03 -4.40
C ALA A 107 -5.37 -14.66 -4.81
N HIS A 108 -6.17 -13.77 -5.41
CA HIS A 108 -5.72 -12.46 -5.84
C HIS A 108 -5.49 -11.49 -4.67
N TYR A 109 -6.01 -11.79 -3.48
CA TYR A 109 -5.78 -10.98 -2.28
C TYR A 109 -4.51 -11.38 -1.53
N VAL A 110 -4.04 -12.62 -1.70
CA VAL A 110 -2.90 -13.21 -0.98
C VAL A 110 -1.64 -12.36 -1.06
N TYR A 111 -1.38 -11.73 -2.21
CA TYR A 111 -0.23 -10.85 -2.37
C TYR A 111 -0.27 -9.67 -1.40
N HIS A 112 -1.43 -9.01 -1.28
CA HIS A 112 -1.58 -7.86 -0.41
C HIS A 112 -1.61 -8.27 1.06
N GLU A 113 -2.33 -9.35 1.40
CA GLU A 113 -2.39 -9.89 2.75
C GLU A 113 -1.01 -10.20 3.30
N ARG A 114 -0.14 -10.83 2.49
CA ARG A 114 1.26 -11.12 2.88
C ARG A 114 2.07 -9.85 3.13
N LEU A 115 1.89 -8.83 2.30
CA LEU A 115 2.58 -7.54 2.47
C LEU A 115 2.13 -6.82 3.75
N LEU A 116 0.82 -6.81 4.03
CA LEU A 116 0.26 -6.21 5.23
C LEU A 116 0.70 -6.96 6.49
N ALA A 117 0.67 -8.30 6.47
CA ALA A 117 1.14 -9.12 7.58
C ALA A 117 2.62 -8.85 7.90
N ARG A 118 3.47 -8.79 6.86
CA ARG A 118 4.89 -8.43 7.02
C ARG A 118 5.06 -7.04 7.61
N ARG A 119 4.34 -6.04 7.05
CA ARG A 119 4.42 -4.66 7.52
C ARG A 119 3.95 -4.52 8.98
N HIS A 120 2.92 -5.26 9.37
CA HIS A 120 2.42 -5.27 10.74
C HIS A 120 3.48 -5.81 11.71
N GLN A 121 4.14 -6.92 11.35
CA GLN A 121 5.22 -7.48 12.16
C GLN A 121 6.40 -6.51 12.31
N ASP A 122 6.86 -5.91 11.21
CA ASP A 122 7.96 -4.94 11.23
C ASP A 122 7.67 -3.75 12.17
N LEU A 123 6.41 -3.30 12.24
CA LEU A 123 5.98 -2.21 13.11
C LEU A 123 5.92 -2.61 14.58
N LEU A 124 5.54 -3.85 14.89
CA LEU A 124 5.57 -4.37 16.27
C LEU A 124 7.02 -4.48 16.77
N ASP A 125 7.92 -4.99 15.95
CA ASP A 125 9.34 -5.14 16.29
C ASP A 125 10.00 -3.76 16.50
N GLU A 126 9.64 -2.76 15.69
CA GLU A 126 10.08 -1.38 15.89
C GLU A 126 9.49 -0.77 17.17
N GLN A 127 8.20 -1.00 17.46
CA GLN A 127 7.58 -0.52 18.70
C GLN A 127 8.28 -1.08 19.94
N GLN A 128 8.62 -2.37 19.91
CA GLN A 128 9.35 -3.03 21.00
C GLN A 128 10.75 -2.45 21.17
N ARG A 129 11.52 -2.29 20.07
CA ARG A 129 12.86 -1.68 20.13
C ARG A 129 12.84 -0.26 20.71
N GLN A 130 11.83 0.53 20.38
CA GLN A 130 11.66 1.87 20.96
C GLN A 130 11.33 1.83 22.45
N ALA A 131 10.51 0.87 22.89
CA ALA A 131 10.19 0.70 24.31
C ALA A 131 11.41 0.29 25.13
N GLU A 132 12.20 -0.66 24.64
CA GLU A 132 13.45 -1.12 25.29
C GLU A 132 14.50 0.00 25.35
N ALA A 133 14.67 0.77 24.27
CA ALA A 133 15.57 1.91 24.24
C ALA A 133 15.14 3.02 25.23
N ALA A 134 13.84 3.27 25.34
CA ALA A 134 13.29 4.23 26.30
C ALA A 134 13.47 3.76 27.76
N GLN A 135 13.33 2.46 28.03
CA GLN A 135 13.60 1.89 29.36
C GLN A 135 15.07 2.01 29.75
N LYS A 136 15.99 1.58 28.89
CA LYS A 136 17.43 1.69 29.13
C LYS A 136 17.88 3.14 29.36
N ARG A 137 17.30 4.09 28.63
CA ARG A 137 17.58 5.52 28.82
C ARG A 137 17.11 6.01 30.20
N LYS A 138 15.92 5.61 30.64
CA LYS A 138 15.41 5.95 31.97
C LYS A 138 16.27 5.35 33.08
N GLU A 139 16.75 4.12 32.92
CA GLU A 139 17.65 3.47 33.87
C GLU A 139 18.96 4.26 34.01
N LEU A 140 19.58 4.67 32.90
CA LEU A 140 20.80 5.49 32.89
C LEU A 140 20.59 6.87 33.54
N GLU A 141 19.46 7.52 33.27
CA GLU A 141 19.12 8.82 33.87
C GLU A 141 18.85 8.71 35.38
N SER A 142 18.29 7.57 35.86
CA SER A 142 18.03 7.32 37.28
C SER A 142 19.26 6.88 38.09
N GLY A 143 20.27 6.28 37.44
CA GLY A 143 21.50 5.82 38.09
C GLY A 143 22.60 6.89 38.25
N GLY A 144 22.42 8.07 37.65
CA GLY A 144 23.44 9.14 37.62
C GLY A 144 23.43 10.13 38.80
N GLN A 145 22.56 9.95 39.80
CA GLN A 145 22.41 10.88 40.92
C GLN A 145 23.27 10.47 42.13
N SER A 146 24.59 10.61 42.03
CA SER A 146 25.50 10.58 43.18
C SER A 146 25.59 11.98 43.82
N PRO A 147 25.36 12.15 45.13
CA PRO A 147 25.43 13.44 45.78
C PRO A 147 26.89 13.91 45.89
N SER A 148 27.27 14.96 45.14
CA SER A 148 28.53 15.65 45.40
C SER A 148 28.36 16.56 46.62
N SER A 149 28.80 16.09 47.78
CA SER A 149 28.93 16.93 48.97
C SER A 149 29.88 18.10 48.69
N PRO A 150 29.55 19.34 49.12
CA PRO A 150 30.43 20.48 48.95
C PRO A 150 31.66 20.37 49.89
N PRO A 151 32.81 20.93 49.48
CA PRO A 151 34.03 20.91 50.30
C PRO A 151 33.87 21.81 51.54
N PRO A 152 34.47 21.45 52.68
CA PRO A 152 34.44 22.27 53.88
C PRO A 152 35.31 23.52 53.71
N THR A 153 34.74 24.66 54.02
CA THR A 153 35.41 25.97 54.10
C THR A 153 36.39 25.98 55.29
N ALA A 154 37.62 26.45 55.06
CA ALA A 154 38.57 26.83 56.10
C ALA A 154 39.06 28.25 55.82
#